data_AF-A0AAJ3P695-F1
#
_entry.id   AF-A0AAJ3P695-F1
#
_cell.length_a   1.000
_cell.length_b   1.000
_cell.length_c   1.000
_cell.angle_alpha   90.00
_cell.angle_beta   90.00
_cell.angle_gamma   90.00
#
_symmetry.space_group_name_H-M   'P 1'
#
loop_
_entity.id
_entity.type
_entity.pdbx_description
1 polymer ?
#
loop_
_entity_poly.entity_id
_entity_poly.type
_entity_poly.pdbx_seq_one_letter_code
_entity_poly.pdbx_strand_id
1 'polypeptide(L)'
;MPVGGYAAPSGSYTAPDAAPKPSGFLGLLALGLSILAAVVMPIIGGVSAFEVGRRIPQGVSGSTSDLGFLSPARDQVLWTELSFWAGTVFGIAAIVLGIIAIRRKRGRGAGIAALIVAVLGAIIFFVAVFTAFAVGGAAGYATFTT
;
A
#
# COMPACT_ATOMS: atom_id res chain seq x y z
N MET A 1 -63.33 -5.13 -45.70
CA MET A 1 -63.28 -3.81 -45.02
C MET A 1 -61.90 -3.69 -44.38
N PRO A 2 -61.11 -2.62 -44.62
CA PRO A 2 -59.79 -2.46 -44.02
C PRO A 2 -59.91 -2.27 -42.50
N VAL A 3 -59.14 -3.03 -41.72
CA VAL A 3 -59.11 -2.90 -40.26
C VAL A 3 -58.41 -1.60 -39.87
N GLY A 4 -59.06 -0.78 -39.04
CA GLY A 4 -58.57 0.53 -38.62
C GLY A 4 -57.18 0.46 -37.99
N GLY A 5 -56.26 1.29 -38.48
CA GLY A 5 -54.91 1.40 -37.93
C GLY A 5 -54.93 2.00 -36.53
N TYR A 6 -54.16 1.41 -35.61
CA TYR A 6 -54.00 1.92 -34.27
C TYR A 6 -53.31 3.29 -34.30
N ALA A 7 -53.92 4.30 -33.69
CA ALA A 7 -53.29 5.60 -33.51
C ALA A 7 -52.07 5.45 -32.61
N ALA A 8 -50.89 5.85 -33.10
CA ALA A 8 -49.68 5.89 -32.29
C ALA A 8 -49.86 6.93 -31.16
N PRO A 9 -49.50 6.62 -29.91
CA PRO A 9 -49.59 7.58 -28.81
C PRO A 9 -48.82 8.85 -29.13
N SER A 10 -49.51 9.99 -29.18
CA SER A 10 -48.90 11.29 -29.35
C SER A 10 -48.45 11.83 -27.99
N GLY A 11 -47.14 11.71 -27.73
CA GLY A 11 -46.49 12.30 -26.57
C GLY A 11 -44.97 12.22 -26.72
N SER A 12 -44.26 13.33 -26.51
CA SER A 12 -42.80 13.31 -26.45
C SER A 12 -42.37 12.67 -25.12
N TYR A 13 -41.64 11.56 -25.19
CA TYR A 13 -40.99 10.98 -24.02
C TYR A 13 -39.91 11.95 -23.52
N THR A 14 -40.18 12.61 -22.38
CA THR A 14 -39.17 13.40 -21.67
C THR A 14 -38.53 12.48 -20.64
N ALA A 15 -37.25 12.14 -20.85
CA ALA A 15 -36.48 11.40 -19.87
C ALA A 15 -36.35 12.23 -18.58
N PRO A 16 -36.53 11.65 -17.39
CA PRO A 16 -36.31 12.35 -16.12
C PRO A 16 -34.87 12.89 -16.04
N ASP A 17 -34.70 14.06 -15.42
CA ASP A 17 -33.37 14.63 -15.18
C ASP A 17 -32.47 13.62 -14.45
N ALA A 18 -31.27 13.41 -14.99
CA ALA A 18 -30.31 12.47 -14.41
C ALA A 18 -29.89 12.96 -13.02
N ALA A 19 -30.07 12.11 -12.01
CA ALA A 19 -29.63 12.43 -10.64
C ALA A 19 -28.11 12.70 -10.59
N PRO A 20 -27.65 13.67 -9.77
CA PRO A 20 -26.23 13.99 -9.66
C PRO A 20 -25.37 12.78 -9.28
N LYS A 21 -24.29 12.54 -10.01
CA LYS A 21 -23.36 11.43 -9.72
C LYS A 21 -22.63 11.68 -8.40
N PRO A 22 -22.60 10.71 -7.47
CA PRO A 22 -21.88 10.87 -6.22
C PRO A 22 -20.37 10.96 -6.45
N SER A 23 -19.68 11.85 -5.73
CA SER A 23 -18.23 12.09 -5.83
C SER A 23 -17.42 10.82 -5.58
N GLY A 24 -16.41 10.58 -6.42
CA GLY A 24 -15.47 9.45 -6.32
C GLY A 24 -14.26 9.68 -5.41
N PHE A 25 -14.16 10.84 -4.77
CA PHE A 25 -12.98 11.26 -4.01
C PHE A 25 -12.53 10.24 -2.95
N LEU A 26 -13.47 9.62 -2.25
CA LEU A 26 -13.15 8.68 -1.18
C LEU A 26 -12.42 7.43 -1.69
N GLY A 27 -12.84 6.90 -2.84
CA GLY A 27 -12.15 5.77 -3.48
C GLY A 27 -10.76 6.15 -3.99
N LEU A 28 -10.61 7.36 -4.54
CA LEU A 28 -9.32 7.90 -4.98
C LEU A 28 -8.35 8.08 -3.82
N LEU A 29 -8.83 8.62 -2.69
CA LEU A 29 -8.00 8.81 -1.50
C LEU A 29 -7.58 7.48 -0.87
N ALA A 30 -8.50 6.51 -0.81
CA ALA A 30 -8.17 5.14 -0.39
C ALA A 30 -7.08 4.53 -1.28
N LEU A 31 -7.20 4.68 -2.60
CA LEU A 31 -6.22 4.18 -3.55
C LEU A 31 -4.86 4.86 -3.38
N GLY A 32 -4.82 6.18 -3.24
CA GLY A 32 -3.58 6.93 -3.01
C GLY A 32 -2.84 6.46 -1.76
N LEU A 33 -3.56 6.26 -0.64
CA LEU A 33 -2.97 5.75 0.59
C LEU A 33 -2.46 4.30 0.44
N SER A 34 -3.20 3.45 -0.27
CA SER A 34 -2.74 2.07 -0.53
C SER A 34 -1.45 2.04 -1.35
N ILE A 35 -1.30 2.91 -2.35
CA ILE A 35 -0.09 3.02 -3.17
C ILE A 35 1.07 3.55 -2.32
N LEU A 36 0.83 4.57 -1.49
CA LEU A 36 1.84 5.11 -0.59
C LEU A 36 2.36 4.01 0.36
N ALA A 37 1.46 3.22 0.92
CA ALA A 37 1.78 2.09 1.78
C ALA A 37 2.50 0.96 1.03
N ALA A 38 2.08 0.63 -0.20
CA ALA A 38 2.59 -0.51 -0.96
C ALA A 38 3.87 -0.22 -1.75
N VAL A 39 4.26 1.04 -1.92
CA VAL A 39 5.43 1.43 -2.72
C VAL A 39 6.43 2.23 -1.90
N VAL A 40 6.01 3.36 -1.33
CA VAL A 40 6.95 4.29 -0.69
C VAL A 40 7.52 3.70 0.60
N MET A 41 6.67 3.08 1.43
CA MET A 41 7.12 2.49 2.70
C MET A 41 8.07 1.30 2.52
N PRO A 42 7.82 0.34 1.60
CA PRO A 42 8.78 -0.72 1.28
C PRO A 42 10.12 -0.22 0.76
N ILE A 43 10.15 0.88 -0.01
CA ILE A 43 11.40 1.46 -0.51
C ILE A 43 12.23 2.00 0.66
N ILE A 44 11.63 2.82 1.53
CA ILE A 44 12.33 3.39 2.69
C ILE A 44 12.79 2.27 3.64
N GLY A 45 11.89 1.34 3.96
CA GLY A 45 12.17 0.21 4.85
C GLY A 45 13.23 -0.73 4.27
N GLY A 46 13.18 -1.00 2.96
CA GLY A 46 14.13 -1.87 2.26
C GLY A 46 15.53 -1.27 2.17
N VAL A 47 15.67 0.01 1.80
CA VAL A 47 16.98 0.70 1.80
C VAL A 47 17.59 0.69 3.20
N SER A 48 16.77 1.01 4.21
CA SER A 48 17.22 0.99 5.60
C SER A 48 17.60 -0.43 6.05
N ALA A 49 16.82 -1.45 5.68
CA ALA A 49 17.09 -2.84 6.03
C ALA A 49 18.36 -3.41 5.38
N PHE A 50 18.63 -3.05 4.12
CA PHE A 50 19.91 -3.36 3.47
C PHE A 50 21.09 -2.79 4.24
N GLU A 51 20.97 -1.53 4.64
CA GLU A 51 21.96 -0.82 5.41
C GLU A 51 22.15 -1.40 6.83
N VAL A 52 21.08 -1.90 7.46
CA VAL A 52 21.18 -2.70 8.69
C VAL A 52 21.99 -3.96 8.44
N GLY A 53 21.59 -4.78 7.46
CA GLY A 53 22.26 -6.04 7.13
C GLY A 53 23.76 -5.84 6.87
N ARG A 54 24.12 -4.82 6.09
CA ARG A 54 25.51 -4.51 5.72
C ARG A 54 26.41 -4.19 6.92
N ARG A 55 25.85 -3.65 8.01
CA ARG A 55 26.59 -3.25 9.21
C ARG A 55 26.63 -4.34 10.29
N ILE A 56 25.87 -5.42 10.15
CA ILE A 56 25.84 -6.53 11.13
C ILE A 56 27.24 -7.01 11.52
N PRO A 57 28.18 -7.26 10.59
CA PRO A 57 29.46 -7.85 10.98
C PRO A 57 30.31 -6.93 11.88
N GLN A 58 30.07 -5.60 11.85
CA GLN A 58 30.72 -4.65 12.76
C GLN A 58 30.26 -4.85 14.21
N GLY A 59 28.98 -5.17 14.40
CA GLY A 59 28.37 -5.36 15.71
C GLY A 59 28.57 -6.75 16.30
N VAL A 60 28.93 -7.74 15.48
CA VAL A 60 29.20 -9.13 15.91
C VAL A 60 30.53 -9.27 16.68
N SER A 61 31.36 -8.22 16.71
CA SER A 61 32.58 -8.16 17.55
C SER A 61 32.28 -8.05 19.06
N GLY A 62 31.03 -7.80 19.45
CA GLY A 62 30.56 -7.78 20.84
C GLY A 62 29.71 -9.01 21.23
N SER A 63 29.11 -8.98 22.43
CA SER A 63 28.20 -10.04 22.89
C SER A 63 26.97 -10.15 21.98
N THR A 64 26.72 -11.33 21.42
CA THR A 64 25.52 -11.67 20.63
C THR A 64 24.31 -12.00 21.51
N SER A 65 24.47 -11.98 22.84
CA SER A 65 23.40 -12.28 23.80
C SER A 65 22.36 -11.17 23.91
N ASP A 66 22.71 -9.94 23.50
CA ASP A 66 21.83 -8.76 23.53
C ASP A 66 21.72 -8.12 22.13
N LEU A 67 20.70 -7.28 21.92
CA LEU A 67 20.49 -6.52 20.65
C LEU A 67 21.58 -5.46 20.38
N GLY A 68 22.64 -5.41 21.18
CA GLY A 68 23.75 -4.47 21.04
C GLY A 68 24.50 -4.58 19.71
N PHE A 69 24.45 -5.73 19.04
CA PHE A 69 25.02 -5.91 17.69
C PHE A 69 24.33 -5.07 16.61
N LEU A 70 23.12 -4.55 16.86
CA LEU A 70 22.42 -3.61 15.97
C LEU A 70 22.82 -2.15 16.22
N SER A 71 23.58 -1.87 17.28
CA SER A 71 24.02 -0.51 17.61
C SER A 71 24.71 0.24 16.45
N PRO A 72 25.52 -0.39 15.57
CA PRO A 72 26.12 0.32 14.43
C PRO A 72 25.09 0.77 13.38
N ALA A 73 23.90 0.17 13.39
CA ALA A 73 22.82 0.45 12.45
C ALA A 73 21.54 0.98 13.11
N ARG A 74 21.65 1.55 14.32
CA ARG A 74 20.50 1.93 15.14
C ARG A 74 19.55 2.88 14.41
N ASP A 75 20.08 3.89 13.74
CA ASP A 75 19.27 4.87 13.02
C ASP A 75 18.51 4.21 11.86
N GLN A 76 19.15 3.25 11.18
CA GLN A 76 18.54 2.50 10.08
C GLN A 76 17.46 1.56 10.60
N VAL A 77 17.66 0.91 11.76
CA VAL A 77 16.61 0.13 12.43
C VAL A 77 15.40 1.02 12.73
N LEU A 78 15.61 2.23 13.25
CA LEU A 78 14.52 3.18 13.52
C LEU A 78 13.77 3.58 12.24
N TRP A 79 14.47 3.81 11.12
CA TRP A 79 13.83 4.08 9.83
C TRP A 79 13.05 2.87 9.28
N THR A 80 13.56 1.66 9.48
CA THR A 80 12.84 0.42 9.13
C THR A 80 11.58 0.26 9.99
N GLU A 81 11.66 0.51 11.30
CA GLU A 81 10.49 0.48 12.19
C GLU A 81 9.48 1.58 11.86
N LEU A 82 9.94 2.81 11.62
CA LEU A 82 9.08 3.93 11.28
C LEU A 82 8.35 3.69 9.96
N SER A 83 9.03 3.15 8.95
CA SER A 83 8.39 2.79 7.67
C SER A 83 7.38 1.64 7.84
N PHE A 84 7.66 0.67 8.71
CA PHE A 84 6.71 -0.38 9.07
C PHE A 84 5.44 0.20 9.72
N TRP A 85 5.59 1.07 10.73
CA TRP A 85 4.44 1.67 11.42
C TRP A 85 3.67 2.63 10.52
N ALA A 86 4.35 3.48 9.76
CA ALA A 86 3.72 4.38 8.82
C ALA A 86 2.98 3.60 7.71
N GLY A 87 3.59 2.57 7.15
CA GLY A 87 2.96 1.67 6.17
C GLY A 87 1.73 0.97 6.73
N THR A 88 1.78 0.52 7.99
CA THR A 88 0.64 -0.08 8.68
C THR A 88 -0.51 0.91 8.83
N VAL A 89 -0.23 2.13 9.30
CA VAL A 89 -1.23 3.18 9.45
C VAL A 89 -1.87 3.54 8.11
N PHE A 90 -1.06 3.75 7.06
CA PHE A 90 -1.56 4.06 5.73
C PHE A 90 -2.35 2.89 5.11
N GLY A 91 -1.89 1.65 5.28
CA GLY A 91 -2.58 0.45 4.81
C GLY A 91 -3.94 0.26 5.47
N ILE A 92 -4.01 0.40 6.81
CA ILE A 92 -5.27 0.33 7.55
C ILE A 92 -6.21 1.46 7.12
N ALA A 93 -5.72 2.70 7.01
CA ALA A 93 -6.52 3.83 6.55
C ALA A 93 -7.08 3.59 5.14
N ALA A 94 -6.27 3.04 4.22
CA ALA A 94 -6.69 2.67 2.88
C ALA A 94 -7.80 1.61 2.88
N ILE A 95 -7.69 0.58 3.73
CA ILE A 95 -8.70 -0.47 3.88
C ILE A 95 -10.02 0.14 4.37
N VAL A 96 -9.98 0.92 5.44
CA VAL A 96 -11.18 1.55 6.02
C VAL A 96 -11.86 2.47 5.00
N LEU A 97 -11.10 3.35 4.35
CA LEU A 97 -11.65 4.28 3.36
C LEU A 97 -12.14 3.55 2.10
N GLY A 98 -11.47 2.49 1.67
CA GLY A 98 -11.89 1.63 0.57
C GLY A 98 -13.25 0.99 0.85
N ILE A 99 -13.44 0.42 2.05
CA ILE A 99 -14.72 -0.15 2.50
C ILE A 99 -15.81 0.93 2.49
N ILE A 100 -15.55 2.11 3.06
CA ILE A 100 -16.54 3.20 3.09
C ILE A 100 -16.90 3.66 1.67
N ALA A 101 -15.92 3.77 0.76
CA ALA A 101 -16.13 4.15 -0.63
C ALA A 101 -17.03 3.14 -1.36
N ILE A 102 -16.81 1.84 -1.12
CA ILE A 102 -17.62 0.75 -1.66
C ILE A 102 -19.05 0.82 -1.12
N ARG A 103 -19.22 0.95 0.19
CA ARG A 103 -20.53 1.00 0.87
C ARG A 103 -21.35 2.21 0.46
N ARG A 104 -20.72 3.38 0.33
CA ARG A 104 -21.39 4.64 -0.06
C ARG A 104 -21.55 4.83 -1.57
N LYS A 105 -21.15 3.84 -2.38
CA LYS A 105 -21.14 3.91 -3.85
C LYS A 105 -20.35 5.13 -4.39
N ARG A 106 -19.34 5.60 -3.65
CA ARG A 106 -18.52 6.80 -3.92
C ARG A 106 -17.12 6.40 -4.37
N GLY A 107 -17.00 5.95 -5.63
CA GLY A 107 -15.73 5.47 -6.21
C GLY A 107 -15.44 4.00 -5.94
N ARG A 108 -16.44 3.11 -6.13
CA ARG A 108 -16.35 1.67 -5.81
C ARG A 108 -15.14 0.98 -6.45
N GLY A 109 -14.84 1.28 -7.72
CA GLY A 109 -13.71 0.67 -8.43
C GLY A 109 -12.37 0.99 -7.76
N ALA A 110 -12.12 2.25 -7.46
CA ALA A 110 -10.92 2.68 -6.75
C ALA A 110 -10.86 2.13 -5.32
N GLY A 111 -12.01 2.02 -4.62
CA GLY A 111 -12.08 1.39 -3.31
C GLY A 111 -11.74 -0.11 -3.31
N ILE A 112 -12.15 -0.87 -4.34
CA ILE A 112 -11.79 -2.29 -4.49
C ILE A 112 -10.30 -2.41 -4.81
N ALA A 113 -9.79 -1.61 -5.75
CA ALA A 113 -8.37 -1.59 -6.07
C ALA A 113 -7.52 -1.27 -4.83
N ALA A 114 -7.93 -0.28 -4.04
CA ALA A 114 -7.26 0.09 -2.80
C ALA A 114 -7.18 -1.06 -1.80
N LEU A 115 -8.24 -1.86 -1.65
CA LEU A 115 -8.25 -3.03 -0.76
C LEU A 115 -7.24 -4.09 -1.20
N ILE A 116 -7.24 -4.43 -2.49
CA ILE A 116 -6.31 -5.41 -3.05
C ILE A 116 -4.87 -4.94 -2.90
N VAL A 117 -4.60 -3.68 -3.27
CA VAL A 117 -3.26 -3.08 -3.17
C VAL A 117 -2.81 -2.98 -1.72
N ALA A 118 -3.68 -2.65 -0.77
CA ALA A 118 -3.32 -2.60 0.65
C ALA A 118 -2.89 -3.98 1.20
N VAL A 119 -3.61 -5.04 0.83
CA VAL A 119 -3.28 -6.41 1.23
C VAL A 119 -1.96 -6.86 0.59
N LEU A 120 -1.80 -6.65 -0.71
CA LEU A 120 -0.55 -6.95 -1.42
C LEU A 120 0.62 -6.10 -0.90
N GLY A 121 0.37 -4.85 -0.54
CA GLY A 121 1.36 -3.92 0.00
C GLY A 121 2.02 -4.45 1.27
N ALA A 122 1.25 -5.10 2.16
CA ALA A 122 1.82 -5.75 3.34
C ALA A 122 2.79 -6.87 2.95
N ILE A 123 2.42 -7.71 1.98
CA ILE A 123 3.29 -8.80 1.48
C ILE A 123 4.55 -8.22 0.83
N ILE A 124 4.39 -7.22 -0.04
CA ILE A 124 5.49 -6.54 -0.72
C ILE A 124 6.47 -5.94 0.29
N PHE A 125 5.96 -5.31 1.35
CA PHE A 125 6.80 -4.73 2.41
C PHE A 125 7.72 -5.77 3.04
N PHE A 126 7.16 -6.90 3.50
CA PHE A 126 7.97 -7.95 4.13
C PHE A 126 8.97 -8.56 3.15
N VAL A 127 8.54 -8.90 1.93
CA VAL A 127 9.45 -9.45 0.92
C VAL A 127 10.59 -8.49 0.64
N ALA A 128 10.30 -7.19 0.44
CA ALA A 128 11.31 -6.18 0.16
C ALA A 128 12.30 -6.02 1.32
N VAL A 129 11.80 -5.89 2.56
CA VAL A 129 12.64 -5.70 3.76
C VAL A 129 13.52 -6.91 4.03
N PHE A 130 12.96 -8.13 4.03
CA PHE A 130 13.75 -9.35 4.28
C PHE A 130 14.77 -9.61 3.18
N THR A 131 14.40 -9.42 1.91
CA THR A 131 15.34 -9.60 0.79
C THR A 131 16.46 -8.57 0.87
N ALA A 132 16.13 -7.30 1.08
CA ALA A 132 17.12 -6.23 1.19
C ALA A 132 18.07 -6.46 2.39
N PHE A 133 17.53 -6.85 3.54
CA PHE A 133 18.31 -7.22 4.72
C PHE A 133 19.30 -8.37 4.43
N ALA A 134 18.81 -9.46 3.82
CA ALA A 134 19.65 -10.61 3.49
C ALA A 134 20.77 -10.25 2.50
N VAL A 135 20.44 -9.50 1.44
CA VAL A 135 21.42 -9.03 0.44
C VAL A 135 22.42 -8.07 1.08
N GLY A 136 21.96 -7.16 1.95
CA GLY A 136 22.83 -6.27 2.72
C GLY A 136 23.80 -7.04 3.61
N GLY A 137 23.30 -8.05 4.32
CA GLY A 137 24.12 -8.96 5.11
C GLY A 137 25.23 -9.61 4.30
N ALA A 138 24.87 -10.25 3.17
CA ALA A 138 25.83 -10.88 2.28
C ALA A 138 26.91 -9.90 1.76
N ALA A 139 26.49 -8.70 1.34
CA ALA A 139 27.40 -7.65 0.88
C ALA A 139 28.33 -7.14 2.00
N GLY A 140 27.79 -7.02 3.22
CA GLY A 140 28.57 -6.71 4.41
C GLY A 140 29.67 -7.74 4.58
N TYR A 141 29.31 -9.00 4.81
CA TYR A 141 30.28 -10.09 5.07
C TYR A 141 31.35 -10.21 3.98
N ALA A 142 30.99 -10.09 2.71
CA ALA A 142 31.96 -10.12 1.61
C ALA A 142 33.05 -9.05 1.75
N THR A 143 32.69 -7.87 2.25
CA THR A 143 33.64 -6.75 2.49
C THR A 143 34.47 -6.96 3.75
N PHE A 144 33.95 -7.63 4.78
CA PHE A 144 34.69 -7.87 6.03
C PHE A 144 35.73 -8.98 5.93
N THR A 145 35.57 -9.91 4.97
CA THR A 145 36.46 -11.08 4.80
C THR A 145 37.62 -10.83 3.83
N THR A 146 37.65 -9.69 3.16
CA THR A 146 38.72 -9.25 2.24
C THR A 146 39.59 -8.19 2.90
#